data_AF-A0A9P7DXZ1-F1
#
_entry.id   AF-A0A9P7DXZ1-F1
#
_cell.length_a   1.000
_cell.length_b   1.000
_cell.length_c   1.000
_cell.angle_alpha   90.00
_cell.angle_beta   90.00
_cell.angle_gamma   90.00
#
_symmetry.space_group_name_H-M   'P 1'
#
loop_
_entity.id
_entity.type
_entity.pdbx_description
1 polymer ?
#
loop_
_entity_poly.entity_id
_entity_poly.type
_entity_poly.pdbx_seq_one_letter_code
_entity_poly.pdbx_strand_id
1 'polypeptide(L)'
;MLSKELPGILECWYHPPRNQHKGRRPVGACQNLQKFTIKCMADLLEYEIEHIAPLFTSPPDKLSQAHLTSFNFKDFIKKVSAGAPVLWDVLEHLVFSAKQQAHNTHKRPAMVILHLILQAQYTRSHRWGRVTKLWAIYLKACGLSAHAFDALHRLGIVMSHKWAANVYGSLSSRAMEEVREDIQRLPWVISHDNVNIPMRVFSQRLHNKSHLNW
;
A
#
# COMPACT_ATOMS: atom_id res chain seq x y z
N MET A 1 25.78 -31.14 12.09
CA MET A 1 26.94 -31.26 11.19
C MET A 1 26.54 -30.74 9.83
N LEU A 2 27.19 -29.69 9.32
CA LEU A 2 27.02 -29.21 7.94
C LEU A 2 28.25 -29.69 7.15
N SER A 3 28.05 -30.50 6.10
CA SER A 3 29.15 -30.89 5.21
C SER A 3 29.68 -29.64 4.50
N LYS A 4 30.99 -29.38 4.62
CA LYS A 4 31.65 -28.25 3.94
C LYS A 4 31.72 -28.45 2.42
N GLU A 5 31.58 -29.69 1.94
CA GLU A 5 31.73 -30.06 0.54
C GLU A 5 30.42 -29.96 -0.24
N LEU A 6 29.27 -30.06 0.46
CA LEU A 6 27.95 -30.08 -0.15
C LEU A 6 27.65 -28.87 -1.06
N PRO A 7 27.98 -27.61 -0.67
CA PRO A 7 27.79 -26.47 -1.57
C PRO A 7 28.55 -26.62 -2.89
N GLY A 8 29.81 -27.08 -2.84
CA GLY A 8 30.63 -27.29 -4.03
C GLY A 8 30.08 -28.42 -4.92
N ILE A 9 29.56 -29.49 -4.32
CA ILE A 9 28.91 -30.58 -5.07
C ILE A 9 27.66 -30.06 -5.80
N LEU A 10 26.81 -29.30 -5.11
CA LEU A 10 25.59 -28.72 -5.70
C LEU A 10 25.94 -27.73 -6.82
N GLU A 11 26.98 -26.92 -6.62
CA GLU A 11 27.46 -25.99 -7.64
C GLU A 11 27.98 -26.73 -8.87
N CYS A 12 28.77 -27.80 -8.71
CA CYS A 12 29.21 -28.64 -9.82
C CYS A 12 28.06 -29.38 -10.51
N TRP A 13 27.00 -29.76 -9.79
CA TRP A 13 25.81 -30.38 -10.40
C TRP A 13 24.97 -29.38 -11.19
N TYR A 14 24.93 -28.13 -10.72
CA TYR A 14 24.24 -27.03 -11.37
C TYR A 14 25.01 -26.50 -12.58
N HIS A 15 26.33 -26.36 -12.44
CA HIS A 15 27.29 -25.97 -13.48
C HIS A 15 28.41 -27.02 -13.61
N PRO A 16 28.17 -28.09 -14.41
CA PRO A 16 29.17 -29.12 -14.63
C PRO A 16 30.50 -28.54 -15.15
N PRO A 17 31.66 -29.03 -14.66
CA PRO A 17 32.96 -28.63 -15.17
C PRO A 17 33.04 -28.80 -16.69
N ARG A 18 33.64 -27.83 -17.37
CA ARG A 18 33.85 -27.91 -18.83
C ARG A 18 35.10 -28.73 -19.12
N ASN A 19 34.93 -29.83 -19.84
CA ASN A 19 36.08 -30.49 -20.47
C ASN A 19 36.58 -29.63 -21.63
N GLN A 20 37.91 -29.55 -21.81
CA GLN A 20 38.54 -28.78 -22.90
C GLN A 20 38.22 -29.34 -24.30
N HIS A 21 37.66 -30.54 -24.39
CA HIS A 21 37.23 -31.15 -25.64
C HIS A 21 35.88 -30.60 -26.11
N LYS A 22 35.76 -30.38 -27.43
CA LYS A 22 34.55 -29.87 -28.15
C LYS A 22 33.37 -30.87 -28.17
N GLY A 23 33.23 -31.71 -27.13
CA GLY A 23 32.16 -32.68 -27.00
C GLY A 23 30.82 -32.07 -26.56
N ARG A 24 29.75 -32.89 -26.63
CA ARG A 24 28.42 -32.51 -26.16
C ARG A 24 28.47 -32.18 -24.67
N ARG A 25 28.00 -30.98 -24.30
CA ARG A 25 27.99 -30.53 -22.91
C ARG A 25 27.18 -31.50 -22.03
N PRO A 26 27.71 -31.95 -20.88
CA PRO A 26 26.89 -32.66 -19.92
C PRO A 26 25.78 -31.73 -19.43
N VAL A 27 24.53 -32.22 -19.47
CA VAL A 27 23.34 -31.45 -19.07
C VAL A 27 23.32 -31.20 -17.54
N GLY A 28 24.05 -32.03 -16.78
CA GLY A 28 24.09 -31.96 -15.32
C GLY A 28 22.73 -32.24 -14.68
N ALA A 29 22.60 -31.95 -13.39
CA ALA A 29 21.33 -32.00 -12.67
C ALA A 29 20.61 -30.64 -12.66
N CYS A 30 21.07 -29.69 -13.48
CA CYS A 30 20.66 -28.29 -13.47
C CYS A 30 19.13 -28.10 -13.45
N GLN A 31 18.39 -28.78 -14.35
CA GLN A 31 16.93 -28.68 -14.41
C GLN A 31 16.24 -29.21 -13.14
N ASN A 32 16.74 -30.31 -12.57
CA ASN A 32 16.17 -30.89 -11.35
C ASN A 32 16.49 -30.02 -10.14
N LEU A 33 17.69 -29.46 -10.07
CA LEU A 33 18.08 -28.52 -9.01
C LEU A 33 17.29 -27.21 -9.08
N GLN A 34 16.98 -26.69 -10.27
CA GLN A 34 16.11 -25.53 -10.41
C GLN A 34 14.70 -25.81 -9.89
N LYS A 35 14.10 -26.93 -10.31
CA LYS A 35 12.76 -27.33 -9.81
C LYS A 35 12.75 -27.52 -8.30
N PHE A 36 13.77 -28.18 -7.75
CA PHE A 36 13.92 -28.37 -6.32
C PHE A 36 14.07 -27.03 -5.58
N THR A 37 14.91 -26.12 -6.10
CA THR A 37 15.12 -24.79 -5.52
C THR A 37 13.85 -23.97 -5.53
N ILE A 38 13.12 -23.95 -6.66
CA ILE A 38 11.83 -23.26 -6.78
C ILE A 38 10.84 -23.79 -5.74
N LYS A 39 10.76 -25.11 -5.56
CA LYS A 39 9.89 -25.71 -4.54
C LYS A 39 10.28 -25.27 -3.13
N CYS A 40 11.55 -25.39 -2.76
CA CYS A 40 12.03 -25.01 -1.43
C CYS A 40 11.84 -23.51 -1.16
N MET A 41 12.08 -22.67 -2.16
CA MET A 41 11.83 -21.24 -2.08
C MET A 41 10.35 -20.94 -1.91
N ALA A 42 9.47 -21.59 -2.67
CA ALA A 42 8.02 -21.40 -2.53
C ALA A 42 7.54 -21.71 -1.10
N ASP A 43 7.98 -22.84 -0.54
CA ASP A 43 7.62 -23.24 0.83
C ASP A 43 8.12 -22.21 1.87
N LEU A 44 9.34 -21.69 1.70
CA LEU A 44 9.91 -20.68 2.59
C LEU A 44 9.20 -19.33 2.47
N LEU A 45 8.94 -18.87 1.25
CA LEU A 45 8.26 -17.61 0.99
C LEU A 45 6.80 -17.65 1.46
N GLU A 46 6.14 -18.80 1.35
CA GLU A 46 4.81 -19.01 1.91
C GLU A 46 4.82 -18.95 3.45
N TYR A 47 5.81 -19.56 4.10
CA TYR A 47 5.97 -19.42 5.54
C TYR A 47 6.18 -17.94 5.95
N GLU A 48 7.08 -17.22 5.29
CA GLU A 48 7.37 -15.83 5.61
C GLU A 48 6.17 -14.91 5.36
N ILE A 49 5.43 -15.09 4.26
CA ILE A 49 4.26 -14.26 3.97
C ILE A 49 3.16 -14.47 5.02
N GLU A 50 2.95 -15.70 5.49
CA GLU A 50 1.99 -15.96 6.57
C GLU A 50 2.47 -15.40 7.91
N HIS A 51 3.77 -15.51 8.19
CA HIS A 51 4.37 -15.00 9.41
C HIS A 51 4.19 -13.49 9.58
N ILE A 52 4.35 -12.72 8.50
CA ILE A 52 4.18 -11.25 8.55
C ILE A 52 2.72 -10.80 8.42
N ALA A 53 1.79 -11.67 8.03
CA ALA A 53 0.39 -11.31 7.78
C ALA A 53 -0.31 -10.56 8.95
N PRO A 54 -0.07 -10.90 10.23
CA PRO A 54 -0.61 -10.15 11.36
C PRO A 54 -0.23 -8.66 11.35
N LEU A 55 0.95 -8.29 10.83
CA LEU A 55 1.38 -6.88 10.73
C LEU A 55 0.46 -6.06 9.82
N PHE A 56 -0.12 -6.70 8.81
CA PHE A 56 -1.02 -6.10 7.82
C PHE A 56 -2.48 -6.10 8.26
N THR A 57 -2.79 -6.73 9.39
CA THR A 57 -4.14 -6.70 9.96
C THR A 57 -4.41 -5.31 10.52
N SER A 58 -5.55 -4.73 10.15
CA SER A 58 -6.01 -3.50 10.82
C SER A 58 -6.77 -3.86 12.08
N PRO A 59 -6.63 -3.08 13.17
CA PRO A 59 -7.45 -3.30 14.35
C PRO A 59 -8.95 -3.25 13.99
N PRO A 60 -9.79 -4.00 14.71
CA PRO A 60 -11.23 -4.07 14.46
C PRO A 60 -11.96 -2.75 14.76
N ASP A 61 -11.34 -1.86 15.55
CA ASP A 61 -11.90 -0.57 15.87
C ASP A 61 -12.01 0.34 14.64
N LYS A 62 -13.15 1.04 14.57
CA LYS A 62 -13.45 2.04 13.54
C LYS A 62 -12.27 3.02 13.42
N LEU A 63 -11.59 3.01 12.27
CA LEU A 63 -10.49 3.92 11.90
C LEU A 63 -10.68 5.32 12.53
N SER A 64 -9.72 5.70 13.37
CA SER A 64 -9.67 7.02 14.04
C SER A 64 -8.58 7.88 13.42
N GLN A 65 -8.66 9.20 13.64
CA GLN A 65 -7.61 10.12 13.22
C GLN A 65 -6.25 9.77 13.85
N ALA A 66 -6.23 9.39 15.12
CA ALA A 66 -5.01 8.93 15.80
C ALA A 66 -4.40 7.68 15.13
N HIS A 67 -5.23 6.74 14.66
CA HIS A 67 -4.75 5.57 13.95
C HIS A 67 -4.15 5.91 12.58
N LEU A 68 -4.75 6.86 11.87
CA LEU A 68 -4.26 7.33 10.57
C LEU A 68 -2.92 8.06 10.68
N THR A 69 -2.77 8.88 11.71
CA THR A 69 -1.59 9.74 11.91
C THR A 69 -0.42 9.03 12.60
N SER A 70 -0.68 7.98 13.38
CA SER A 70 0.36 7.19 14.06
C SER A 70 1.10 6.20 13.16
N PHE A 71 0.65 5.98 11.92
CA PHE A 71 1.29 5.00 11.05
C PHE A 71 2.63 5.50 10.49
N ASN A 72 3.72 4.82 10.86
CA ASN A 72 5.07 5.12 10.38
C ASN A 72 5.55 4.07 9.36
N PHE A 73 5.69 4.49 8.09
CA PHE A 73 6.16 3.61 7.02
C PHE A 73 7.59 3.10 7.24
N LYS A 74 8.50 3.90 7.81
CA LYS A 74 9.90 3.48 8.02
C LYS A 74 9.97 2.34 9.04
N ASP A 75 9.23 2.45 10.13
CA ASP A 75 9.19 1.42 11.16
C ASP A 75 8.43 0.18 10.68
N PHE A 76 7.38 0.38 9.88
CA PHE A 76 6.65 -0.73 9.26
C PHE A 76 7.53 -1.53 8.30
N ILE A 77 8.30 -0.85 7.44
CA ILE A 77 9.29 -1.46 6.55
C ILE A 77 10.27 -2.31 7.35
N LYS A 78 10.85 -1.77 8.42
CA LYS A 78 11.80 -2.51 9.27
C LYS A 78 11.19 -3.79 9.85
N LYS A 79 9.93 -3.74 10.28
CA LYS A 79 9.22 -4.92 10.82
C LYS A 79 8.97 -5.97 9.73
N VAL A 80 8.55 -5.54 8.55
CA VAL A 80 8.30 -6.44 7.41
C VAL A 80 9.59 -7.08 6.92
N SER A 81 10.66 -6.31 6.73
CA SER A 81 11.94 -6.84 6.28
C SER A 81 12.58 -7.78 7.31
N ALA A 82 12.38 -7.52 8.62
CA ALA A 82 12.86 -8.41 9.67
C ALA A 82 12.03 -9.71 9.78
N GLY A 83 10.73 -9.66 9.49
CA GLY A 83 9.84 -10.82 9.58
C GLY A 83 9.79 -11.69 8.32
N ALA A 84 10.23 -11.16 7.17
CA ALA A 84 10.29 -11.88 5.90
C ALA A 84 11.58 -11.54 5.13
N PRO A 85 12.77 -11.87 5.68
CA PRO A 85 14.04 -11.48 5.10
C PRO A 85 14.29 -12.11 3.72
N VAL A 86 13.92 -13.37 3.49
CA VAL A 86 14.20 -14.02 2.19
C VAL A 86 13.30 -13.46 1.10
N LEU A 87 12.01 -13.26 1.39
CA LEU A 87 11.08 -12.58 0.48
C LEU A 87 11.57 -11.17 0.16
N TRP A 88 12.02 -10.44 1.18
CA TRP A 88 12.54 -9.09 1.03
C TRP A 88 13.75 -9.08 0.09
N ASP A 89 14.75 -9.93 0.35
CA ASP A 89 15.97 -10.01 -0.44
C ASP A 89 15.67 -10.41 -1.89
N VAL A 90 14.81 -11.41 -2.11
CA VAL A 90 14.41 -11.83 -3.46
C VAL A 90 13.76 -10.67 -4.21
N LEU A 91 12.83 -9.95 -3.59
CA LEU A 91 12.18 -8.80 -4.23
C LEU A 91 13.15 -7.63 -4.46
N GLU A 92 14.09 -7.39 -3.55
CA GLU A 92 15.11 -6.36 -3.72
C GLU A 92 15.97 -6.63 -4.95
N HIS A 93 16.42 -7.88 -5.14
CA HIS A 93 17.19 -8.28 -6.32
C HIS A 93 16.39 -8.21 -7.62
N LEU A 94 15.07 -8.42 -7.56
CA LEU A 94 14.20 -8.37 -8.74
C LEU A 94 13.84 -6.93 -9.14
N VAL A 95 13.59 -6.06 -8.17
CA VAL A 95 13.12 -4.69 -8.42
C VAL A 95 14.28 -3.73 -8.69
N PHE A 96 15.49 -4.04 -8.20
CA PHE A 96 16.66 -3.18 -8.34
C PHE A 96 17.85 -3.90 -8.95
N SER A 97 18.34 -3.35 -10.07
CA SER A 97 19.67 -3.72 -10.59
C SER A 97 20.75 -2.82 -10.01
N ALA A 98 21.98 -3.34 -9.93
CA ALA A 98 23.16 -2.56 -9.50
C ALA A 98 23.33 -1.26 -10.32
N LYS A 99 22.99 -1.28 -11.62
CA LYS A 99 22.99 -0.10 -12.47
C LYS A 99 21.95 0.93 -12.05
N GLN A 100 20.74 0.47 -11.71
CA GLN A 100 19.67 1.34 -11.23
C GLN A 100 20.07 2.01 -9.91
N GLN A 101 20.72 1.27 -9.00
CA GLN A 101 21.14 1.77 -7.70
C GLN A 101 22.15 2.92 -7.82
N ALA A 102 23.05 2.88 -8.80
CA ALA A 102 24.03 3.94 -9.04
C ALA A 102 23.42 5.26 -9.55
N HIS A 103 22.25 5.20 -10.21
CA HIS A 103 21.66 6.36 -10.89
C HIS A 103 20.31 6.82 -10.31
N ASN A 104 19.77 6.11 -9.33
CA ASN A 104 18.44 6.39 -8.83
C ASN A 104 18.42 7.56 -7.83
N THR A 105 17.79 8.66 -8.24
CA THR A 105 17.68 9.89 -7.44
C THR A 105 16.35 10.04 -6.70
N HIS A 106 15.31 9.30 -7.08
CA HIS A 106 13.93 9.56 -6.59
C HIS A 106 13.20 8.33 -6.03
N LYS A 107 13.41 7.12 -6.57
CA LYS A 107 12.63 5.94 -6.14
C LYS A 107 13.22 5.36 -4.86
N ARG A 108 12.40 5.08 -3.86
CA ARG A 108 12.82 4.38 -2.63
C ARG A 108 12.55 2.88 -2.76
N PRO A 109 13.57 2.02 -2.86
CA PRO A 109 13.40 0.58 -3.05
C PRO A 109 12.43 -0.09 -2.09
N ALA A 110 12.61 0.20 -0.81
CA ALA A 110 11.83 -0.38 0.26
C ALA A 110 10.32 -0.09 0.15
N MET A 111 9.93 1.08 -0.38
CA MET A 111 8.50 1.39 -0.57
C MET A 111 7.87 0.57 -1.70
N VAL A 112 8.63 0.29 -2.76
CA VAL A 112 8.17 -0.54 -3.88
C VAL A 112 8.02 -1.99 -3.42
N ILE A 113 9.04 -2.53 -2.73
CA ILE A 113 9.03 -3.87 -2.17
C ILE A 113 7.86 -4.03 -1.20
N LEU A 114 7.67 -3.07 -0.28
CA LEU A 114 6.54 -3.07 0.65
C LEU A 114 5.19 -3.12 -0.09
N HIS A 115 5.06 -2.40 -1.22
CA HIS A 115 3.83 -2.39 -2.00
C HIS A 115 3.56 -3.73 -2.67
N LEU A 116 4.59 -4.40 -3.19
CA LEU A 116 4.46 -5.75 -3.77
C LEU A 116 4.00 -6.76 -2.71
N ILE A 117 4.62 -6.72 -1.52
CA ILE A 117 4.21 -7.56 -0.39
C ILE A 117 2.77 -7.23 0.03
N LEU A 118 2.41 -5.95 0.11
CA LEU A 118 1.06 -5.52 0.43
C LEU A 118 0.02 -6.10 -0.54
N GLN A 119 0.26 -6.01 -1.84
CA GLN A 119 -0.65 -6.55 -2.85
C GLN A 119 -0.80 -8.06 -2.71
N ALA A 120 0.31 -8.77 -2.46
CA ALA A 120 0.26 -10.21 -2.22
C ALA A 120 -0.56 -10.56 -0.96
N GLN A 121 -0.35 -9.83 0.15
CA GLN A 121 -1.12 -10.00 1.39
C GLN A 121 -2.60 -9.73 1.20
N TYR A 122 -2.94 -8.63 0.53
CA TYR A 122 -4.32 -8.24 0.29
C TYR A 122 -5.05 -9.24 -0.61
N THR A 123 -4.37 -9.77 -1.64
CA THR A 123 -4.92 -10.82 -2.51
C THR A 123 -5.12 -12.14 -1.76
N ARG A 124 -4.23 -12.49 -0.81
CA ARG A 124 -4.42 -13.68 0.06
C ARG A 124 -5.60 -13.47 1.03
N SER A 125 -5.76 -12.27 1.57
CA SER A 125 -6.89 -11.95 2.46
C SER A 125 -7.20 -10.46 2.49
N HIS A 126 -8.47 -10.13 2.23
CA HIS A 126 -8.99 -8.76 2.40
C HIS A 126 -8.86 -8.23 3.84
N ARG A 127 -8.67 -9.11 4.84
CA ARG A 127 -8.44 -8.70 6.24
C ARG A 127 -7.07 -8.05 6.43
N TRP A 128 -6.09 -8.40 5.61
CA TRP A 128 -4.69 -7.95 5.67
C TRP A 128 -4.45 -6.69 4.82
N GLY A 129 -5.38 -5.74 4.91
CA GLY A 129 -5.39 -4.54 4.09
C GLY A 129 -5.02 -3.25 4.82
N ARG A 130 -4.24 -3.27 5.91
CA ARG A 130 -3.95 -2.05 6.70
C ARG A 130 -3.41 -0.91 5.85
N VAL A 131 -2.39 -1.17 5.03
CA VAL A 131 -1.79 -0.13 4.17
C VAL A 131 -2.72 0.22 3.00
N THR A 132 -3.43 -0.76 2.44
CA THR A 132 -4.46 -0.58 1.41
C THR A 132 -5.59 0.37 1.87
N LYS A 133 -6.01 0.28 3.13
CA LYS A 133 -6.97 1.18 3.78
C LYS A 133 -6.42 2.60 3.92
N LEU A 134 -5.15 2.75 4.31
CA LEU A 134 -4.49 4.06 4.40
C LEU A 134 -4.44 4.75 3.04
N TRP A 135 -4.01 4.03 1.99
CA TRP A 135 -3.99 4.57 0.63
C TRP A 135 -5.38 4.96 0.14
N ALA A 136 -6.39 4.14 0.41
CA ALA A 136 -7.77 4.46 0.04
C ALA A 136 -8.23 5.78 0.69
N ILE A 137 -8.02 5.96 1.99
CA ILE A 137 -8.44 7.18 2.68
C ILE A 137 -7.68 8.40 2.15
N TYR A 138 -6.36 8.27 1.99
CA TYR A 138 -5.52 9.34 1.45
C TYR A 138 -5.96 9.78 0.04
N LEU A 139 -6.11 8.82 -0.88
CA LEU A 139 -6.49 9.11 -2.26
C LEU A 139 -7.92 9.62 -2.37
N LYS A 140 -8.83 9.16 -1.50
CA LYS A 140 -10.18 9.70 -1.43
C LYS A 140 -10.17 11.16 -0.98
N ALA A 141 -9.36 11.49 0.03
CA ALA A 141 -9.17 12.87 0.50
C ALA A 141 -8.56 13.77 -0.59
N CYS A 142 -7.67 13.22 -1.44
CA CYS A 142 -7.10 13.92 -2.59
C CYS A 142 -8.06 14.09 -3.79
N GLY A 143 -9.32 13.63 -3.68
CA GLY A 143 -10.31 13.80 -4.74
C GLY A 143 -10.19 12.81 -5.90
N LEU A 144 -9.56 11.64 -5.69
CA LEU A 144 -9.47 10.61 -6.73
C LEU A 144 -10.88 10.22 -7.24
N SER A 145 -11.05 10.20 -8.56
CA SER A 145 -12.33 9.84 -9.17
C SER A 145 -12.71 8.38 -8.87
N ALA A 146 -14.01 8.08 -8.84
CA ALA A 146 -14.50 6.73 -8.58
C ALA A 146 -13.93 5.71 -9.59
N HIS A 147 -13.83 6.08 -10.87
CA HIS A 147 -13.27 5.20 -11.90
C HIS A 147 -11.79 4.88 -11.69
N ALA A 148 -10.98 5.88 -11.32
CA ALA A 148 -9.57 5.64 -10.98
C ALA A 148 -9.43 4.79 -9.71
N PHE A 149 -10.33 4.98 -8.75
CA PHE A 149 -10.44 4.13 -7.56
C PHE A 149 -10.71 2.67 -7.90
N ASP A 150 -11.66 2.41 -8.79
CA ASP A 150 -12.01 1.05 -9.21
C ASP A 150 -10.85 0.37 -9.93
N ALA A 151 -10.09 1.12 -10.76
CA ALA A 151 -8.88 0.62 -11.38
C ALA A 151 -7.81 0.22 -10.34
N LEU A 152 -7.52 1.09 -9.36
CA LEU A 152 -6.54 0.80 -8.31
C LEU A 152 -7.01 -0.31 -7.36
N HIS A 153 -8.32 -0.43 -7.12
CA HIS A 153 -8.89 -1.47 -6.30
C HIS A 153 -8.72 -2.85 -6.95
N ARG A 154 -8.92 -2.95 -8.27
CA ARG A 154 -8.65 -4.18 -9.05
C ARG A 154 -7.19 -4.61 -9.00
N LEU A 155 -6.27 -3.65 -8.85
CA LEU A 155 -4.84 -3.93 -8.65
C LEU A 155 -4.48 -4.30 -7.20
N GLY A 156 -5.45 -4.27 -6.27
CA GLY A 156 -5.20 -4.54 -4.85
C GLY A 156 -4.46 -3.42 -4.10
N ILE A 157 -4.35 -2.23 -4.69
CA ILE A 157 -3.62 -1.08 -4.13
C ILE A 157 -4.46 -0.35 -3.08
N VAL A 158 -5.77 -0.24 -3.33
CA VAL A 158 -6.73 0.45 -2.46
C VAL A 158 -7.96 -0.40 -2.17
N MET A 159 -8.67 -0.04 -1.11
CA MET A 159 -10.01 -0.54 -0.83
C MET A 159 -11.01 -0.01 -1.88
N SER A 160 -12.22 -0.57 -1.92
CA SER A 160 -13.24 -0.10 -2.87
C SER A 160 -13.63 1.35 -2.62
N HIS A 161 -14.08 2.05 -3.68
CA HIS A 161 -14.56 3.43 -3.56
C HIS A 161 -15.67 3.57 -2.51
N LYS A 162 -16.63 2.61 -2.50
CA LYS A 162 -17.71 2.55 -1.51
C LYS A 162 -17.18 2.46 -0.08
N TRP A 163 -16.20 1.60 0.16
CA TRP A 163 -15.57 1.48 1.48
C TRP A 163 -14.91 2.79 1.89
N ALA A 164 -14.14 3.41 0.98
CA ALA A 164 -13.44 4.65 1.26
C ALA A 164 -14.41 5.81 1.55
N ALA A 165 -15.49 5.94 0.78
CA ALA A 165 -16.52 6.96 0.98
C ALA A 165 -17.23 6.80 2.34
N ASN A 166 -17.59 5.57 2.71
CA ASN A 166 -18.25 5.30 4.00
C ASN A 166 -17.33 5.63 5.19
N VAL A 167 -16.06 5.21 5.12
CA VAL A 167 -15.09 5.50 6.17
C VAL A 167 -14.83 7.00 6.27
N TYR A 168 -14.66 7.68 5.13
CA TYR A 168 -14.47 9.12 5.10
C TYR A 168 -15.67 9.88 5.69
N GLY A 169 -16.89 9.47 5.36
CA GLY A 169 -18.11 10.01 5.96
C GLY A 169 -18.13 9.83 7.49
N SER A 170 -17.78 8.63 7.97
CA SER A 170 -17.72 8.36 9.42
C SER A 170 -16.64 9.17 10.14
N LEU A 171 -15.49 9.42 9.50
CA LEU A 171 -14.42 10.27 10.04
C LEU A 171 -14.86 11.73 10.10
N SER A 172 -15.51 12.22 9.03
CA SER A 172 -16.06 13.59 8.98
C SER A 172 -17.12 13.80 10.07
N SER A 173 -18.05 12.85 10.24
CA SER A 173 -19.06 12.94 11.30
C SER A 173 -18.46 12.98 12.70
N ARG A 174 -17.38 12.21 12.96
CA ARG A 174 -16.66 12.24 14.24
C ARG A 174 -15.94 13.57 14.46
N ALA A 175 -15.24 14.07 13.45
CA ALA A 175 -14.57 15.36 13.52
C ALA A 175 -15.57 16.51 13.77
N MET A 176 -16.75 16.46 13.15
CA MET A 176 -17.81 17.45 13.40
C MET A 176 -18.39 17.37 14.80
N GLU A 177 -18.42 16.18 15.41
CA GLU A 177 -18.87 16.03 16.80
C GLU A 177 -17.85 16.63 17.77
N GLU A 178 -16.55 16.40 17.54
CA GLU A 178 -15.48 17.04 18.31
C GLU A 178 -15.55 18.57 18.22
N VAL A 179 -15.77 19.11 17.01
CA VAL A 179 -15.95 20.56 16.80
C VAL A 179 -17.18 21.09 17.55
N ARG A 180 -18.29 20.34 17.61
CA ARG A 180 -19.48 20.74 18.36
C ARG A 180 -19.22 20.81 19.86
N GLU A 181 -18.49 19.84 20.40
CA GLU A 181 -18.09 19.85 21.81
C GLU A 181 -17.21 21.07 22.13
N ASP A 182 -16.26 21.39 21.25
CA ASP A 182 -15.38 22.55 21.41
C ASP A 182 -16.13 23.87 21.32
N ILE A 183 -17.08 23.99 20.39
CA ILE A 183 -17.98 25.16 20.23
C ILE A 183 -18.80 25.43 21.52
N GLN A 184 -19.17 24.38 22.25
CA GLN A 184 -19.91 24.53 23.51
C GLN A 184 -19.02 24.95 24.69
N ARG A 185 -17.71 24.66 24.63
CA ARG A 185 -16.77 24.87 25.74
C ARG A 185 -15.91 26.12 25.59
N LEU A 186 -15.61 26.51 24.35
CA LEU A 186 -14.62 27.54 24.03
C LEU A 186 -15.28 28.70 23.30
N PRO A 187 -14.82 29.95 23.53
CA PRO A 187 -15.19 31.07 22.66
C PRO A 187 -14.76 30.79 21.23
N TRP A 188 -15.67 30.94 20.28
CA TRP A 188 -15.42 30.69 18.87
C TRP A 188 -15.88 31.87 18.01
N VAL A 189 -15.25 32.02 16.85
CA VAL A 189 -15.61 33.00 15.83
C VAL A 189 -15.75 32.26 14.52
N ILE A 190 -16.91 32.35 13.87
CA ILE A 190 -17.08 31.85 12.51
C ILE A 190 -16.91 33.01 11.55
N SER A 191 -15.93 32.87 10.65
CA SER A 191 -15.81 33.70 9.46
C SER A 191 -16.58 33.03 8.33
N HIS A 192 -17.68 33.63 7.90
CA HIS A 192 -18.38 33.20 6.70
C HIS A 192 -17.98 34.09 5.52
N ASP A 193 -17.43 33.49 4.47
CA ASP A 193 -17.32 34.15 3.17
C ASP A 193 -18.55 33.77 2.33
N ASN A 194 -19.19 34.76 1.70
CA ASN A 194 -20.35 34.57 0.82
C ASN A 194 -21.69 34.17 1.48
N VAL A 195 -22.04 34.78 2.62
CA VAL A 195 -23.43 34.70 3.13
C VAL A 195 -24.33 35.50 2.19
N ASN A 196 -25.19 34.82 1.44
CA ASN A 196 -26.25 35.48 0.68
C ASN A 196 -27.31 35.95 1.68
N ILE A 197 -27.05 37.07 2.36
CA ILE A 197 -28.02 37.73 3.24
C ILE A 197 -29.07 38.33 2.31
N PRO A 198 -30.31 37.80 2.25
CA PRO A 198 -31.34 38.40 1.42
C PRO A 198 -31.67 39.76 2.01
N MET A 199 -31.09 40.82 1.45
CA MET A 199 -31.53 42.18 1.75
C MET A 199 -32.92 42.32 1.15
N ARG A 200 -33.96 42.30 2.00
CA ARG A 200 -35.29 42.76 1.58
C ARG A 200 -35.17 44.24 1.23
N VAL A 201 -35.07 44.54 -0.07
CA VAL A 201 -35.09 45.91 -0.57
C VAL A 201 -36.52 46.44 -0.37
N PHE A 202 -36.73 47.22 0.69
CA PHE A 202 -38.02 47.87 1.00
C PHE A 202 -38.32 49.11 0.14
N SER A 203 -37.75 49.21 -1.06
CA SER A 203 -38.16 50.25 -2.02
C SER A 203 -38.66 49.61 -3.30
N GLN A 204 -39.97 49.39 -3.34
CA GLN A 204 -40.71 49.12 -4.56
C GLN A 204 -40.73 50.41 -5.39
N ARG A 205 -39.76 50.60 -6.29
CA ARG A 205 -39.89 51.63 -7.33
C ARG A 205 -40.87 51.09 -8.36
N LEU A 206 -42.00 51.78 -8.53
CA LEU A 206 -43.18 51.45 -9.34
C LEU A 206 -42.95 51.09 -10.83
N HIS A 207 -41.72 51.01 -11.33
CA HIS A 207 -41.42 50.87 -12.76
C HIS A 207 -40.39 49.83 -13.17
N ASN A 208 -39.90 48.96 -12.29
CA ASN A 208 -39.07 47.84 -12.74
C ASN A 208 -39.90 46.57 -12.90
N LYS A 209 -40.25 46.25 -14.16
CA LYS A 209 -40.82 44.94 -14.51
C LYS A 209 -39.77 43.88 -14.17
N SER A 210 -40.20 42.93 -13.33
CA SER A 210 -39.48 41.73 -12.94
C SER A 210 -38.99 40.95 -14.16
N HIS A 211 -37.68 40.93 -14.37
CA HIS A 211 -37.01 39.90 -15.15
C HIS A 211 -36.06 39.17 -14.22
N LEU A 212 -36.58 38.18 -13.49
CA LEU A 212 -35.84 37.06 -12.90
C LEU A 212 -36.90 36.03 -12.50
N ASN A 213 -37.16 35.09 -13.41
CA ASN A 213 -37.72 33.80 -13.06
C ASN A 213 -36.55 32.95 -12.58
N TRP A 214 -36.51 32.61 -11.29
CA TRP A 214 -36.06 31.34 -10.70
C TRP A 214 -36.58 31.28 -9.27
#